data_AF-A0A558AV79-F1
#
_entry.id   AF-A0A558AV79-F1
#
_cell.length_a   1.000
_cell.length_b   1.000
_cell.length_c   1.000
_cell.angle_alpha   90.00
_cell.angle_beta   90.00
_cell.angle_gamma   90.00
#
_symmetry.space_group_name_H-M   'P 1'
#
loop_
_entity.id
_entity.type
_entity.pdbx_description
1 polymer ?
#
loop_
_entity_poly.entity_id
_entity_poly.type
_entity_poly.pdbx_seq_one_letter_code
_entity_poly.pdbx_strand_id
1 'polypeptide(L)' 'MDTGVNFELMTDKLTAYQISRAVDISTELAQSIIDKKVDVAELDNDTVTKLRILNDKLMN' A
#
# COMPACT_ATOMS: atom_id res chain seq x y z
N MET A 1 -9.72 4.00 -12.72
CA MET A 1 -9.02 5.20 -12.24
C MET A 1 -7.61 4.76 -11.89
N ASP A 2 -6.60 5.39 -12.47
CA ASP A 2 -5.22 5.11 -12.08
C ASP A 2 -4.99 5.70 -10.69
N THR A 3 -4.77 4.84 -9.70
CA THR A 3 -4.63 5.28 -8.30
C THR A 3 -3.27 5.92 -8.06
N GLY A 4 -2.34 5.89 -9.01
CA GLY A 4 -1.01 6.50 -8.86
C GLY A 4 -0.17 5.83 -7.76
N VAL A 5 -0.61 4.67 -7.26
CA VAL A 5 0.13 3.85 -6.31
C VAL A 5 0.80 2.73 -7.09
N ASN A 6 2.12 2.70 -7.07
CA ASN A 6 2.88 1.61 -7.69
C ASN A 6 3.05 0.46 -6.67
N PHE A 7 2.06 -0.43 -6.63
CA PHE A 7 2.09 -1.57 -5.71
C PHE A 7 3.29 -2.49 -5.95
N GLU A 8 3.74 -2.66 -7.19
CA GLU A 8 4.94 -3.46 -7.50
C GLU A 8 6.18 -2.89 -6.83
N LEU A 9 6.38 -1.58 -6.89
CA LEU A 9 7.49 -0.93 -6.18
C LEU A 9 7.40 -1.15 -4.67
N MET A 10 6.19 -1.07 -4.12
CA MET A 10 5.96 -1.29 -2.69
C MET A 10 6.20 -2.74 -2.28
N THR A 11 5.74 -3.72 -3.07
CA THR A 11 5.95 -5.15 -2.79
C THR A 11 7.40 -5.56 -2.93
N ASP A 12 8.15 -4.92 -3.83
CA ASP A 12 9.56 -5.21 -4.04
C ASP A 12 10.47 -4.61 -2.95
N LYS A 13 10.07 -3.46 -2.39
CA LYS A 13 10.89 -2.73 -1.40
C LYS A 13 10.45 -2.95 0.05
N LEU A 14 9.20 -3.30 0.29
CA LEU A 14 8.61 -3.36 1.62
C LEU A 14 7.91 -4.69 1.89
N THR A 15 8.06 -5.15 3.13
CA THR A 15 7.30 -6.27 3.67
C THR A 15 5.91 -5.83 4.12
N ALA A 16 4.97 -6.79 4.24
CA ALA A 16 3.62 -6.52 4.75
C ALA A 16 3.64 -5.80 6.11
N TYR A 17 4.60 -6.15 6.98
CA TYR A 17 4.79 -5.49 8.28
C TYR A 17 5.21 -4.03 8.17
N GLN A 18 6.10 -3.70 7.24
CA GLN A 18 6.53 -2.31 7.03
C GLN A 18 5.41 -1.46 6.45
N ILE A 19 4.64 -2.02 5.50
CA ILE A 19 3.45 -1.38 4.96
C ILE A 19 2.43 -1.19 6.09
N SER A 20 2.07 -2.24 6.81
CA SER A 20 1.07 -2.18 7.89
C SER A 20 1.38 -1.11 8.92
N ARG A 21 2.67 -0.97 9.29
CA ARG A 21 3.14 0.06 10.21
C ARG A 21 3.11 1.48 9.61
N ALA A 22 3.39 1.61 8.32
CA ALA A 22 3.43 2.90 7.63
C ALA A 22 2.04 3.45 7.30
N VAL A 23 1.08 2.57 6.98
CA VAL A 23 -0.29 2.95 6.64
C VAL A 23 -1.27 2.85 7.82
N ASP A 24 -0.82 2.28 8.94
CA ASP A 24 -1.65 1.99 10.13
C ASP A 24 -2.83 1.06 9.79
N ILE A 25 -2.51 -0.07 9.16
CA ILE A 25 -3.47 -1.13 8.79
C ILE A 25 -3.05 -2.47 9.39
N SER A 26 -3.94 -3.47 9.34
CA SER A 26 -3.57 -4.83 9.75
C SER A 26 -2.52 -5.42 8.81
N THR A 27 -1.67 -6.29 9.35
CA THR A 27 -0.64 -6.97 8.56
C THR A 27 -1.25 -7.90 7.50
N GLU A 28 -2.44 -8.45 7.78
CA GLU A 28 -3.21 -9.25 6.83
C GLU A 28 -3.73 -8.41 5.65
N LEU A 29 -4.21 -7.19 5.91
CA LEU A 29 -4.62 -6.27 4.85
C LEU A 29 -3.42 -5.84 4.02
N ALA A 30 -2.30 -5.53 4.68
CA ALA A 30 -1.04 -5.21 4.00
C ALA A 30 -0.54 -6.38 3.13
N GLN A 31 -0.63 -7.62 3.62
CA GLN A 31 -0.29 -8.81 2.84
C GLN A 31 -1.24 -9.00 1.66
N SER A 32 -2.54 -8.71 1.84
CA SER A 32 -3.53 -8.79 0.75
C SER A 32 -3.27 -7.74 -0.34
N ILE A 33 -2.80 -6.55 0.05
CA ILE A 33 -2.33 -5.51 -0.88
C ILE A 33 -1.10 -6.00 -1.65
N ILE A 34 -0.13 -6.62 -0.96
CA ILE A 34 1.07 -7.18 -1.60
C ILE A 34 0.70 -8.30 -2.58
N ASP A 35 -0.20 -9.18 -2.17
CA ASP A 35 -0.68 -10.30 -2.99
C ASP A 35 -1.60 -9.84 -4.14
N LYS A 36 -1.85 -8.52 -4.28
CA LYS A 36 -2.81 -7.94 -5.24
C LYS A 36 -4.23 -8.56 -5.12
N LYS A 37 -4.60 -8.98 -3.90
CA LYS A 37 -5.91 -9.59 -3.56
C LYS A 37 -6.96 -8.58 -3.09
N VAL A 38 -6.56 -7.33 -2.90
CA VAL A 38 -7.44 -6.22 -2.51
C VAL A 38 -7.44 -5.18 -3.61
N ASP A 39 -8.64 -4.73 -3.98
CA ASP A 39 -8.77 -3.57 -4.86
C ASP A 39 -8.58 -2.29 -4.03
N VAL A 40 -7.78 -1.36 -4.53
CA VAL A 40 -7.54 -0.06 -3.89
C VAL A 40 -8.84 0.74 -3.77
N ALA A 41 -9.80 0.47 -4.64
CA ALA A 41 -11.13 1.07 -4.58
C ALA A 41 -11.95 0.60 -3.36
N GLU A 42 -11.60 -0.53 -2.76
CA GLU A 42 -12.23 -1.06 -1.53
C GLU A 42 -11.55 -0.54 -0.25
N LEU A 43 -10.39 0.10 -0.38
CA LEU A 43 -9.70 0.74 0.73
C LEU A 43 -10.33 2.09 1.05
N ASP A 44 -10.31 2.45 2.33
CA ASP A 44 -10.72 3.78 2.76
C ASP A 44 -9.73 4.84 2.24
N ASN A 45 -10.26 6.06 2.01
CA ASN A 45 -9.47 7.16 1.44
C ASN A 45 -8.22 7.52 2.28
N ASP A 46 -8.24 7.29 3.60
CA ASP A 46 -7.09 7.54 4.47
C ASP A 46 -5.96 6.55 4.18
N THR A 47 -6.26 5.25 4.13
CA THR A 47 -5.30 4.21 3.71
C THR A 47 -4.74 4.48 2.32
N VAL A 48 -5.59 4.83 1.35
CA VAL A 48 -5.13 5.15 -0.02
C VAL A 48 -4.20 6.36 -0.03
N THR A 49 -4.49 7.39 0.75
CA THR A 49 -3.65 8.59 0.86
C THR A 49 -2.28 8.25 1.48
N LYS A 50 -2.26 7.47 2.56
CA LYS A 50 -1.02 7.02 3.19
C LYS A 50 -0.20 6.09 2.29
N LEU A 51 -0.85 5.20 1.53
CA LEU A 51 -0.19 4.35 0.52
C LEU A 51 0.48 5.19 -0.57
N ARG A 52 -0.19 6.26 -1.04
CA ARG A 52 0.40 7.22 -1.99
C ARG A 52 1.64 7.90 -1.41
N ILE A 53 1.55 8.43 -0.19
CA ILE A 53 2.68 9.08 0.48
C ILE A 53 3.86 8.10 0.65
N LEU A 54 3.57 6.85 0.98
CA LEU A 54 4.58 5.81 1.09
C LEU A 54 5.23 5.51 -0.26
N ASN A 55 4.43 5.38 -1.32
CA ASN A 55 4.91 5.18 -2.68
C ASN A 55 5.80 6.33 -3.17
N ASP A 56 5.39 7.58 -2.93
CA ASP A 56 6.18 8.78 -3.29
C ASP A 56 7.53 8.84 -2.55
N LYS A 57 7.58 8.34 -1.31
CA LYS A 57 8.82 8.19 -0.53
C LYS A 57 9.74 7.07 -1.03
N LEU A 58 9.22 6.10 -1.77
CA LEU A 58 10.01 5.00 -2.34
C LEU A 58 10.53 5.33 -3.75
N MET A 59 9.86 6.25 -4.44
CA MET A 59 10.24 6.73 -5.79
C MET A 59 11.30 7.84 -5.75
N ASN A 60 11.44 8.57 -4.64
CA ASN A 60 12.55 9.50 -4.37
C ASN A 60 13.64 8.85 -3.54
#